data_AF-A0A2V7VVU8-F1
#
_entry.id   AF-A0A2V7VVU8-F1
#
_cell.length_a   1.000
_cell.length_b   1.000
_cell.length_c   1.000
_cell.angle_alpha   90.00
_cell.angle_beta   90.00
_cell.angle_gamma   90.00
#
_symmetry.space_group_name_H-M   'P 1'
#
loop_
_entity.id
_entity.type
_entity.pdbx_description
1 polymer ?
#
loop_
_entity_poly.entity_id
_entity_poly.type
_entity_poly.pdbx_seq_one_letter_code
_entity_poly.pdbx_strand_id
1 'polypeptide(L)'
;MSVAEIGLLHGRYVRLTDRFKSMWTYHQFASGVFKSLLSAPLPYRIDFQNTYDRIKSASSTLNAAQVHEASSALGLCELALDRATTQLLRADDLVSASVLRRFFEKLKRQDEATVQFLLKFYLYADAVEGDHRDKLDFLFTRIGEHFVNERGDSWSRESAPDFRERIIALVSLLRVVDAPQEEVVRLIRAVRAIRDDIQSAEAFEELTERNLLKNARLFKHRLGDLYFHPDVLLAIVELNVATKNKFLKLYHDEERRIVDDAQKLMEHGGAIERNFGEKNPELVEEIARFREFKQRFDVSRADSNVKHDVVTQLKHSIGNILSQLDRGLGGDDLEASADLPASFFSEAERTENITSRFGPDPVLRRFLLRIASVVDLADPGVMPEEVAEFPNIKELRLEPWEIAAYQKLFERREPEAEEDNDELWVLYLRAAALRIKVDEEATMLAASIGAGVSPENDLLARAKGSLDCGKELDESFNDFLHEAVYYSNPKILHQLYRSRFRLLRGFSGLWLIYDRGGQPLTSS
;
A
#
# COMPACT_ATOMS: atom_id res chain seq x y z
N MET A 1 -33.52 -26.09 -51.28
CA MET A 1 -33.18 -25.43 -50.00
C MET A 1 -31.84 -25.96 -49.55
N SER A 2 -30.92 -25.06 -49.23
CA SER A 2 -29.51 -25.40 -49.02
C SER A 2 -29.25 -25.74 -47.56
N VAL A 3 -28.33 -26.67 -47.30
CA VAL A 3 -27.82 -26.98 -45.96
C VAL A 3 -27.33 -25.71 -45.23
N ALA A 4 -26.89 -24.69 -45.98
CA ALA A 4 -26.48 -23.39 -45.47
C ALA A 4 -27.64 -22.60 -44.82
N GLU A 5 -28.86 -22.63 -45.36
CA GLU A 5 -30.02 -21.93 -44.79
C GLU A 5 -30.41 -22.50 -43.42
N ILE A 6 -30.35 -23.83 -43.27
CA ILE A 6 -30.61 -24.51 -42.00
C ILE A 6 -29.50 -24.22 -40.99
N GLY A 7 -28.25 -24.19 -41.44
CA GLY A 7 -27.10 -23.79 -40.61
C GLY A 7 -27.24 -22.38 -40.05
N LEU A 8 -27.70 -21.41 -40.85
CA LEU A 8 -27.98 -20.04 -40.41
C LEU A 8 -29.09 -19.98 -39.35
N LEU A 9 -30.17 -20.74 -39.53
CA LEU A 9 -31.25 -20.82 -38.53
C LEU A 9 -30.78 -21.45 -37.22
N HIS A 10 -29.96 -22.49 -37.29
CA HIS A 10 -29.36 -23.11 -36.11
C HIS A 10 -28.46 -22.11 -35.36
N GLY A 11 -27.62 -21.37 -36.08
CA GLY A 11 -26.81 -20.29 -35.50
C GLY A 11 -27.64 -19.21 -34.80
N ARG A 12 -28.76 -18.79 -35.41
CA ARG A 12 -29.72 -17.85 -34.79
C ARG A 12 -30.32 -18.41 -33.51
N TYR A 13 -30.74 -19.68 -33.52
CA TYR A 13 -31.29 -20.34 -32.33
C TYR A 13 -30.27 -20.41 -31.18
N VAL A 14 -29.02 -20.77 -31.47
CA VAL A 14 -27.94 -20.82 -30.47
C VAL A 14 -27.71 -19.43 -29.87
N ARG A 15 -27.63 -18.39 -30.71
CA ARG A 15 -27.48 -16.99 -30.24
C ARG A 15 -28.65 -16.54 -29.37
N LEU A 16 -29.88 -16.88 -29.74
CA LEU A 16 -31.08 -16.56 -28.96
C LEU A 16 -31.09 -17.24 -27.60
N THR A 17 -30.71 -18.51 -27.56
CA THR A 17 -30.59 -19.27 -26.32
C THR A 17 -29.52 -18.68 -25.40
N ASP A 18 -28.37 -18.30 -25.95
CA ASP A 18 -27.29 -17.65 -25.21
C ASP A 18 -27.72 -16.28 -24.66
N ARG A 19 -28.39 -15.46 -25.48
CA ARG A 19 -28.95 -14.16 -25.07
C ARG A 19 -29.99 -14.33 -23.96
N PHE A 20 -30.87 -15.32 -24.05
CA PHE A 20 -31.84 -15.61 -22.99
C PHE A 20 -31.14 -15.94 -21.67
N LYS A 21 -30.10 -16.80 -21.69
CA LYS A 21 -29.31 -17.12 -20.49
C LYS A 21 -28.68 -15.86 -19.88
N SER A 22 -28.09 -14.99 -20.69
CA SER A 22 -27.55 -13.71 -20.23
C SER A 22 -28.60 -12.83 -19.54
N MET A 23 -29.79 -12.71 -20.12
CA MET A 23 -30.89 -11.94 -19.54
C MET A 23 -31.42 -12.56 -18.24
N TRP A 24 -31.50 -13.89 -18.19
CA TRP A 24 -31.89 -14.62 -16.98
C TRP A 24 -30.87 -14.41 -15.86
N THR A 25 -29.58 -14.52 -16.15
CA THR A 25 -28.52 -14.24 -15.17
C THR A 25 -28.59 -12.80 -14.69
N TYR A 26 -28.81 -11.83 -15.58
CA TYR A 26 -29.02 -10.44 -15.20
C TYR A 26 -30.25 -10.28 -14.28
N HIS A 27 -31.36 -10.94 -14.59
CA HIS A 27 -32.56 -10.92 -13.73
C HIS A 27 -32.28 -11.45 -12.32
N GLN A 28 -31.52 -12.54 -12.21
CA GLN A 28 -31.12 -13.09 -10.91
C GLN A 28 -30.22 -12.11 -10.13
N PHE A 29 -29.27 -11.47 -10.82
CA PHE A 29 -28.44 -10.41 -10.26
C PHE A 29 -29.29 -9.23 -9.77
N ALA A 30 -30.16 -8.67 -10.62
CA ALA A 30 -31.02 -7.55 -10.29
C ALA A 30 -31.94 -7.90 -9.10
N SER A 31 -32.51 -9.10 -9.07
CA SER A 31 -33.32 -9.58 -7.94
C SER A 31 -32.53 -9.55 -6.62
N GLY A 32 -31.27 -9.99 -6.66
CA GLY A 32 -30.36 -9.94 -5.51
C GLY A 32 -30.06 -8.51 -5.07
N VAL A 33 -29.71 -7.62 -6.01
CA VAL A 33 -29.38 -6.21 -5.73
C VAL A 33 -30.58 -5.44 -5.19
N PHE A 34 -31.73 -5.53 -5.85
CA PHE A 34 -32.95 -4.81 -5.43
C PHE A 34 -33.41 -5.24 -4.04
N LYS A 35 -33.32 -6.54 -3.74
CA LYS A 35 -33.68 -7.09 -2.42
C LYS A 35 -32.68 -6.70 -1.33
N SER A 36 -31.37 -6.81 -1.60
CA SER A 36 -30.34 -6.74 -0.54
C SER A 36 -29.69 -5.37 -0.35
N LEU A 37 -29.64 -4.55 -1.41
CA LEU A 37 -28.90 -3.29 -1.41
C LEU A 37 -29.79 -2.06 -1.63
N LEU A 38 -30.87 -2.19 -2.39
CA LEU A 38 -31.79 -1.08 -2.68
C LEU A 38 -33.08 -1.15 -1.85
N SER A 39 -33.36 -2.29 -1.21
CA SER A 39 -34.58 -2.53 -0.42
C SER A 39 -35.87 -2.14 -1.15
N ALA A 40 -35.92 -2.41 -2.45
CA ALA A 40 -37.01 -2.03 -3.34
C ALA A 40 -37.52 -3.24 -4.13
N PRO A 41 -38.80 -3.29 -4.51
CA PRO A 41 -39.29 -4.32 -5.43
C PRO A 41 -38.69 -4.12 -6.83
N LEU A 42 -38.63 -5.19 -7.62
CA LEU A 42 -38.23 -5.10 -9.02
C LEU A 42 -39.19 -4.20 -9.81
N PRO A 43 -38.67 -3.26 -10.63
CA PRO A 43 -39.49 -2.29 -11.35
C PRO A 43 -40.09 -2.86 -12.66
N TYR A 44 -40.01 -4.17 -12.88
CA TYR A 44 -40.52 -4.85 -14.07
C TYR A 44 -41.21 -6.17 -13.72
N ARG A 45 -42.01 -6.66 -14.67
CA ARG A 45 -42.60 -8.00 -14.63
C ARG A 45 -42.36 -8.66 -15.98
N ILE A 46 -41.39 -9.57 -16.02
CA ILE A 46 -41.03 -10.34 -17.21
C ILE A 46 -41.38 -11.79 -16.95
N ASP A 47 -42.10 -12.41 -17.88
CA ASP A 47 -42.40 -13.83 -17.87
C ASP A 47 -41.27 -14.61 -18.57
N PHE A 48 -40.21 -14.90 -17.81
CA PHE A 48 -39.06 -15.66 -18.30
C PHE A 48 -39.44 -17.10 -18.65
N GLN A 49 -40.43 -17.69 -17.98
CA GLN A 49 -40.86 -19.07 -18.23
C GLN A 49 -41.50 -19.20 -19.61
N ASN A 50 -42.47 -18.35 -19.93
CA ASN A 50 -43.09 -18.32 -21.26
C ASN A 50 -42.08 -18.01 -22.37
N THR A 51 -41.13 -17.11 -22.10
CA THR A 51 -40.06 -16.79 -23.06
C THR A 51 -39.15 -18.00 -23.31
N TYR A 52 -38.78 -18.72 -22.25
CA TYR A 52 -38.01 -19.97 -22.35
C TYR A 52 -38.77 -21.04 -23.13
N ASP A 53 -40.05 -21.25 -22.82
CA ASP A 53 -40.87 -22.27 -23.47
C ASP A 53 -41.02 -21.99 -24.97
N ARG A 54 -41.17 -20.71 -25.37
CA ARG A 54 -41.18 -20.30 -26.79
C ARG A 54 -39.87 -20.61 -27.50
N ILE A 55 -38.73 -20.30 -26.88
CA ILE A 55 -37.41 -20.61 -27.46
C ILE A 55 -37.25 -22.13 -27.59
N LYS A 56 -37.61 -22.89 -26.56
CA LYS A 56 -37.56 -24.35 -26.57
C LYS A 56 -38.45 -24.94 -27.66
N SER A 57 -39.68 -24.44 -27.84
CA SER A 57 -40.58 -24.86 -28.92
C SER A 57 -40.07 -24.52 -30.31
N ALA A 58 -39.32 -23.41 -30.48
CA ALA A 58 -38.70 -23.10 -31.76
C ALA A 58 -37.68 -24.17 -32.20
N SER A 59 -37.04 -24.87 -31.24
CA SER A 59 -36.07 -25.93 -31.56
C SER A 59 -36.69 -27.13 -32.31
N SER A 60 -37.96 -27.47 -32.05
CA SER A 60 -38.62 -28.59 -32.73
C SER A 60 -38.97 -28.29 -34.20
N THR A 61 -38.98 -27.01 -34.58
CA THR A 61 -39.26 -26.56 -35.96
C THR A 61 -37.99 -26.41 -36.81
N LEU A 62 -36.78 -26.57 -36.22
CA LEU A 62 -35.48 -26.45 -36.91
C LEU A 62 -35.18 -27.66 -37.81
N ASN A 63 -35.97 -27.84 -38.87
CA ASN A 63 -35.78 -28.89 -39.86
C ASN A 63 -35.96 -28.35 -41.29
N ALA A 64 -35.51 -29.13 -42.28
CA ALA A 64 -35.53 -28.73 -43.69
C ALA A 64 -36.95 -28.50 -44.25
N ALA A 65 -38.00 -29.06 -43.62
CA ALA A 65 -39.37 -28.95 -44.10
C ALA A 65 -40.08 -27.69 -43.59
N GLN A 66 -39.61 -27.08 -42.49
CA GLN A 66 -40.32 -26.01 -41.77
C GLN A 66 -39.50 -24.71 -41.64
N VAL A 67 -38.60 -24.44 -42.60
CA VAL A 67 -37.66 -23.29 -42.58
C VAL A 67 -38.37 -21.93 -42.34
N HIS A 68 -39.49 -21.67 -43.03
CA HIS A 68 -40.25 -20.42 -42.86
C HIS A 68 -40.94 -20.31 -41.50
N GLU A 69 -41.49 -21.42 -41.01
CA GLU A 69 -42.13 -21.50 -39.68
C GLU A 69 -41.08 -21.29 -38.58
N ALA A 70 -39.93 -21.96 -38.68
CA ALA A 70 -38.81 -21.80 -37.77
C ALA A 70 -38.27 -20.36 -37.77
N SER A 71 -38.08 -19.76 -38.95
CA SER A 71 -37.63 -18.36 -39.05
C SER A 71 -38.62 -17.39 -38.38
N SER A 72 -39.93 -17.62 -38.56
CA SER A 72 -40.98 -16.80 -37.96
C SER A 72 -41.02 -16.98 -36.44
N ALA A 73 -40.93 -18.21 -35.95
CA ALA A 73 -40.89 -18.52 -34.52
C ALA A 73 -39.66 -17.89 -33.82
N LEU A 74 -38.48 -17.97 -34.45
CA LEU A 74 -37.28 -17.31 -33.95
C LEU A 74 -37.43 -15.78 -33.95
N GLY A 75 -38.03 -15.18 -34.98
CA GLY A 75 -38.31 -13.75 -35.02
C GLY A 75 -39.24 -13.28 -33.88
N LEU A 76 -40.26 -14.07 -33.53
CA LEU A 76 -41.12 -13.78 -32.38
C LEU A 76 -40.36 -13.88 -31.05
N CYS A 77 -39.40 -14.80 -30.94
CA CYS A 77 -38.52 -14.90 -29.79
C CYS A 77 -37.58 -13.69 -29.68
N GLU A 78 -36.98 -13.24 -30.79
CA GLU A 78 -36.17 -12.02 -30.86
C GLU A 78 -36.93 -10.82 -30.31
N LEU A 79 -38.16 -10.57 -30.81
CA LEU A 79 -39.02 -9.48 -30.34
C LEU A 79 -39.40 -9.59 -28.85
N ALA A 80 -39.54 -10.81 -28.32
CA ALA A 80 -39.80 -11.00 -26.90
C ALA A 80 -38.56 -10.63 -26.07
N LEU A 81 -37.37 -11.07 -26.50
CA LEU A 81 -36.10 -10.74 -25.84
C LEU A 81 -35.78 -9.24 -25.93
N ASP A 82 -36.07 -8.56 -27.04
CA ASP A 82 -35.83 -7.11 -27.18
C ASP A 82 -36.66 -6.30 -26.17
N ARG A 83 -37.95 -6.67 -26.01
CA ARG A 83 -38.84 -6.05 -25.02
C ARG A 83 -38.35 -6.28 -23.60
N ALA A 84 -37.98 -7.52 -23.27
CA ALA A 84 -37.44 -7.84 -21.95
C ALA A 84 -36.08 -7.15 -21.71
N THR A 85 -35.20 -7.06 -22.72
CA THR A 85 -33.92 -6.32 -22.64
C THR A 85 -34.17 -4.87 -22.26
N THR A 86 -35.11 -4.20 -22.93
CA THR A 86 -35.46 -2.81 -22.65
C THR A 86 -35.95 -2.60 -21.21
N GLN A 87 -36.77 -3.53 -20.69
CA GLN A 87 -37.25 -3.46 -19.30
C GLN A 87 -36.13 -3.69 -18.29
N LEU A 88 -35.22 -4.64 -18.57
CA LEU A 88 -34.07 -4.90 -17.72
C LEU A 88 -33.10 -3.72 -17.69
N LEU A 89 -32.79 -3.10 -18.84
CA LEU A 89 -31.93 -1.90 -18.88
C LEU A 89 -32.51 -0.72 -18.10
N ARG A 90 -33.82 -0.47 -18.18
CA ARG A 90 -34.46 0.55 -17.35
C ARG A 90 -34.33 0.30 -15.85
N ALA A 91 -34.30 -0.97 -15.44
CA ALA A 91 -34.03 -1.33 -14.06
C ALA A 91 -32.54 -1.19 -13.73
N ASP A 92 -31.66 -1.48 -14.70
CA ASP A 92 -30.21 -1.34 -14.59
C ASP A 92 -29.76 0.10 -14.39
N ASP A 93 -30.48 1.07 -14.97
CA ASP A 93 -30.23 2.50 -14.76
C ASP A 93 -30.33 2.91 -13.28
N LEU A 94 -31.08 2.15 -12.47
CA LEU A 94 -31.17 2.34 -11.02
C LEU A 94 -30.02 1.67 -10.26
N VAL A 95 -29.22 0.83 -10.92
CA VAL A 95 -28.11 0.07 -10.35
C VAL A 95 -26.80 0.68 -10.85
N SER A 96 -26.26 1.67 -10.16
CA SER A 96 -24.96 2.25 -10.56
C SER A 96 -23.81 1.23 -10.55
N ALA A 97 -22.71 1.52 -11.25
CA ALA A 97 -21.49 0.71 -11.20
C ALA A 97 -20.98 0.48 -9.76
N SER A 98 -21.15 1.46 -8.87
CA SER A 98 -20.78 1.33 -7.45
C SER A 98 -21.64 0.30 -6.69
N VAL A 99 -22.95 0.23 -6.98
CA VAL A 99 -23.87 -0.73 -6.36
C VAL A 99 -23.52 -2.14 -6.85
N LEU A 100 -23.21 -2.28 -8.13
CA LEU A 100 -22.75 -3.53 -8.71
C LEU A 100 -21.47 -4.02 -8.02
N ARG A 101 -20.45 -3.16 -7.86
CA ARG A 101 -19.20 -3.49 -7.15
C ARG A 101 -19.47 -3.99 -5.73
N ARG A 102 -20.27 -3.24 -4.96
CA ARG A 102 -20.63 -3.60 -3.58
C ARG A 102 -21.38 -4.92 -3.48
N PHE A 103 -22.21 -5.25 -4.47
CA PHE A 103 -22.89 -6.55 -4.53
C PHE A 103 -21.89 -7.69 -4.69
N PHE A 104 -20.92 -7.53 -5.60
CA PHE A 104 -19.87 -8.50 -5.84
C PHE A 104 -18.82 -8.57 -4.72
N GLU A 105 -18.63 -7.54 -3.90
CA GLU A 105 -17.75 -7.64 -2.72
C GLU A 105 -18.32 -8.58 -1.64
N LYS A 106 -19.65 -8.63 -1.49
CA LYS A 106 -20.32 -9.46 -0.48
C LYS A 106 -20.38 -10.95 -0.82
N LEU A 107 -20.17 -11.32 -2.08
CA LEU A 107 -20.29 -12.70 -2.55
C LEU A 107 -18.92 -13.40 -2.48
N LYS A 108 -18.69 -14.19 -1.41
CA LYS A 108 -17.40 -14.83 -1.06
C LYS A 108 -16.83 -15.84 -2.09
N ARG A 109 -17.66 -16.40 -2.97
CA ARG A 109 -17.27 -17.27 -4.09
C ARG A 109 -18.21 -16.97 -5.24
N GLN A 110 -17.67 -16.64 -6.40
CA GLN A 110 -18.47 -16.28 -7.57
C GLN A 110 -18.16 -17.23 -8.70
N ASP A 111 -19.23 -17.66 -9.35
CA ASP A 111 -19.16 -18.42 -10.58
C ASP A 111 -18.74 -17.47 -11.71
N GLU A 112 -17.57 -17.72 -12.28
CA GLU A 112 -17.04 -17.00 -13.44
C GLU A 112 -18.05 -16.98 -14.60
N ALA A 113 -18.86 -18.02 -14.72
CA ALA A 113 -19.93 -18.08 -15.71
C ALA A 113 -20.97 -16.97 -15.50
N THR A 114 -21.28 -16.61 -14.24
CA THR A 114 -22.21 -15.52 -13.92
C THR A 114 -21.68 -14.18 -14.45
N VAL A 115 -20.41 -13.87 -14.19
CA VAL A 115 -19.78 -12.62 -14.67
C VAL A 115 -19.76 -12.59 -16.19
N GLN A 116 -19.47 -13.72 -16.85
CA GLN A 116 -19.50 -13.84 -18.30
C GLN A 116 -20.89 -13.60 -18.88
N PHE A 117 -21.94 -14.19 -18.30
CA PHE A 117 -23.30 -13.98 -18.77
C PHE A 117 -23.79 -12.54 -18.56
N LEU A 118 -23.33 -11.87 -17.49
CA LEU A 118 -23.58 -10.43 -17.29
C LEU A 118 -22.87 -9.56 -18.32
N LEU A 119 -21.61 -9.83 -18.66
CA LEU A 119 -20.93 -9.14 -19.76
C LEU A 119 -21.73 -9.30 -21.05
N LYS A 120 -22.08 -10.54 -21.40
CA LYS A 120 -22.89 -10.84 -22.58
C LYS A 120 -24.23 -10.09 -22.59
N PHE A 121 -24.89 -9.91 -21.43
CA PHE A 121 -26.14 -9.14 -21.36
C PHE A 121 -25.96 -7.71 -21.89
N TYR A 122 -24.96 -6.99 -21.40
CA TYR A 122 -24.65 -5.63 -21.85
C TYR A 122 -24.24 -5.60 -23.33
N LEU A 123 -23.39 -6.55 -23.75
CA LEU A 123 -22.88 -6.61 -25.11
C LEU A 123 -23.98 -6.96 -26.13
N TYR A 124 -24.90 -7.87 -25.81
CA TYR A 124 -26.07 -8.16 -26.67
C TYR A 124 -27.03 -6.98 -26.76
N ALA A 125 -27.08 -6.14 -25.73
CA ALA A 125 -27.93 -4.97 -25.69
C ALA A 125 -27.27 -3.72 -26.30
N ASP A 126 -26.00 -3.81 -26.73
CA ASP A 126 -25.18 -2.67 -27.16
C ASP A 126 -25.11 -1.54 -26.11
N ALA A 127 -25.26 -1.92 -24.83
CA ALA A 127 -25.27 -1.01 -23.69
C ALA A 127 -23.84 -0.84 -23.16
N VAL A 128 -23.02 -0.11 -23.92
CA VAL A 128 -21.56 -0.02 -23.68
C VAL A 128 -21.08 1.37 -23.25
N GLU A 129 -21.99 2.34 -23.21
CA GLU A 129 -21.70 3.75 -22.92
C GLU A 129 -22.09 4.17 -21.50
N GLY A 130 -21.59 5.32 -21.06
CA GLY A 130 -21.95 5.93 -19.78
C GLY A 130 -21.62 5.03 -18.57
N ASP A 131 -22.57 4.91 -17.63
CA ASP A 131 -22.41 4.08 -16.43
C ASP A 131 -22.26 2.59 -16.76
N HIS A 132 -22.82 2.11 -17.88
CA HIS A 132 -22.64 0.72 -18.32
C HIS A 132 -21.17 0.43 -18.68
N ARG A 133 -20.43 1.42 -19.19
CA ARG A 133 -18.99 1.28 -19.44
C ARG A 133 -18.20 1.02 -18.16
N ASP A 134 -18.54 1.74 -17.09
CA ASP A 134 -17.92 1.56 -15.78
C ASP A 134 -18.30 0.19 -15.14
N LYS A 135 -19.49 -0.34 -15.45
CA LYS A 135 -19.90 -1.72 -15.09
C LYS A 135 -19.12 -2.76 -15.88
N LEU A 136 -19.01 -2.59 -17.20
CA LEU A 136 -18.24 -3.47 -18.08
C LEU A 136 -16.76 -3.49 -17.69
N ASP A 137 -16.15 -2.33 -17.42
CA ASP A 137 -14.77 -2.21 -16.94
C ASP A 137 -14.55 -3.05 -15.68
N PHE A 138 -15.46 -2.97 -14.71
CA PHE A 138 -15.41 -3.81 -13.51
C PHE A 138 -15.55 -5.30 -13.84
N LEU A 139 -16.55 -5.70 -14.63
CA LEU A 139 -16.82 -7.10 -14.94
C LEU A 139 -15.67 -7.75 -15.73
N PHE A 140 -15.09 -7.05 -16.70
CA PHE A 140 -13.90 -7.51 -17.42
C PHE A 140 -12.69 -7.64 -16.50
N THR A 141 -12.47 -6.67 -15.62
CA THR A 141 -11.42 -6.74 -14.59
C THR A 141 -11.62 -7.97 -13.69
N ARG A 142 -12.86 -8.21 -13.27
CA ARG A 142 -13.21 -9.32 -12.37
C ARG A 142 -12.92 -10.69 -12.97
N ILE A 143 -13.20 -10.88 -14.26
CA ILE A 143 -12.82 -12.12 -14.95
C ILE A 143 -11.29 -12.21 -15.05
N GLY A 144 -10.60 -11.11 -15.37
CA GLY A 144 -9.14 -11.09 -15.45
C GLY A 144 -8.43 -11.43 -14.14
N GLU A 145 -9.01 -11.09 -12.98
CA GLU A 145 -8.44 -11.40 -11.65
C GLU A 145 -8.20 -12.90 -11.43
N HIS A 146 -9.10 -13.78 -11.91
CA HIS A 146 -8.96 -15.22 -11.71
C HIS A 146 -7.75 -15.78 -12.45
N PHE A 147 -7.55 -15.35 -13.70
CA PHE A 147 -6.41 -15.74 -14.52
C PHE A 147 -5.06 -15.27 -13.95
N VAL A 148 -5.04 -14.20 -13.15
CA VAL A 148 -3.81 -13.70 -12.51
C VAL A 148 -3.46 -14.50 -11.25
N ASN A 149 -4.46 -14.92 -10.47
CA ASN A 149 -4.24 -15.60 -9.18
C ASN A 149 -3.77 -17.06 -9.32
N GLU A 150 -4.07 -17.75 -10.43
CA GLU A 150 -3.68 -19.16 -10.60
C GLU A 150 -2.16 -19.37 -10.77
N ARG A 151 -1.35 -18.32 -10.98
CA ARG A 151 0.09 -18.47 -11.27
C ARG A 151 1.03 -17.61 -10.42
N GLY A 152 0.54 -16.88 -9.44
CA GLY A 152 1.37 -16.25 -8.38
C GLY A 152 2.29 -15.11 -8.82
N ASP A 153 2.53 -14.89 -10.10
CA ASP A 153 3.28 -13.73 -10.59
C ASP A 153 2.92 -13.42 -12.05
N SER A 154 3.08 -12.14 -12.40
CA SER A 154 2.99 -11.52 -13.73
C SER A 154 2.67 -12.46 -14.91
N TRP A 155 1.52 -12.25 -15.56
CA TRP A 155 1.08 -12.83 -16.84
C TRP A 155 2.24 -13.39 -17.68
N SER A 156 2.54 -14.68 -17.56
CA SER A 156 3.36 -15.33 -18.57
C SER A 156 2.54 -15.35 -19.86
N ARG A 157 3.08 -14.75 -20.95
CA ARG A 157 2.43 -14.67 -22.27
C ARG A 157 1.93 -16.02 -22.79
N GLU A 158 2.54 -17.11 -22.35
CA GLU A 158 2.21 -18.49 -22.74
C GLU A 158 0.93 -19.00 -22.04
N SER A 159 0.45 -18.31 -21.01
CA SER A 159 -0.74 -18.64 -20.21
C SER A 159 -2.01 -17.93 -20.66
N ALA A 160 -1.87 -16.95 -21.56
CA ALA A 160 -2.91 -16.03 -22.01
C ALA A 160 -3.76 -16.43 -23.26
N PRO A 161 -3.52 -17.53 -24.01
CA PRO A 161 -4.29 -17.79 -25.23
C PRO A 161 -5.79 -17.94 -24.96
N ASP A 162 -6.16 -18.75 -23.96
CA ASP A 162 -7.57 -19.04 -23.65
C ASP A 162 -8.34 -17.80 -23.19
N PHE A 163 -7.70 -16.92 -22.40
CA PHE A 163 -8.31 -15.67 -21.98
C PHE A 163 -8.47 -14.69 -23.15
N ARG A 164 -7.46 -14.60 -24.04
CA ARG A 164 -7.54 -13.77 -25.24
C ARG A 164 -8.66 -14.23 -26.17
N GLU A 165 -8.76 -15.53 -26.44
CA GLU A 165 -9.84 -16.12 -27.23
C GLU A 165 -11.20 -15.82 -26.63
N ARG A 166 -11.30 -15.88 -25.29
CA ARG A 166 -12.54 -15.53 -24.58
C ARG A 166 -12.90 -14.06 -24.68
N ILE A 167 -11.93 -13.14 -24.58
CA ILE A 167 -12.16 -11.71 -24.81
C ILE A 167 -12.63 -11.48 -26.24
N ILE A 168 -11.97 -12.09 -27.24
CA ILE A 168 -12.37 -12.02 -28.65
C ILE A 168 -13.82 -12.50 -28.83
N ALA A 169 -14.17 -13.66 -28.25
CA ALA A 169 -15.52 -14.20 -28.30
C ALA A 169 -16.56 -13.23 -27.69
N LEU A 170 -16.24 -12.60 -26.56
CA LEU A 170 -17.12 -11.61 -25.93
C LEU A 170 -17.29 -10.36 -26.79
N VAL A 171 -16.20 -9.72 -27.22
CA VAL A 171 -16.28 -8.46 -27.97
C VAL A 171 -16.81 -8.65 -29.39
N SER A 172 -16.72 -9.86 -29.96
CA SER A 172 -17.35 -10.21 -31.24
C SER A 172 -18.89 -10.10 -31.23
N LEU A 173 -19.51 -10.01 -30.04
CA LEU A 173 -20.93 -9.71 -29.93
C LEU A 173 -21.26 -8.25 -30.30
N LEU A 174 -20.26 -7.37 -30.21
CA LEU A 174 -20.33 -5.99 -30.66
C LEU A 174 -19.84 -5.87 -32.11
N ARG A 175 -20.21 -4.76 -32.74
CA ARG A 175 -19.54 -4.30 -33.96
C ARG A 175 -18.28 -3.54 -33.55
N VAL A 176 -17.19 -4.27 -33.39
CA VAL A 176 -15.89 -3.66 -33.04
C VAL A 176 -15.41 -2.77 -34.19
N VAL A 177 -14.91 -1.59 -33.84
CA VAL A 177 -14.29 -0.67 -34.80
C VAL A 177 -12.96 -1.24 -35.26
N ASP A 178 -12.78 -1.38 -36.57
CA ASP A 178 -11.49 -1.72 -37.17
C ASP A 178 -10.53 -0.54 -37.04
N ALA A 179 -9.32 -0.81 -36.53
CA ALA A 179 -8.25 0.17 -36.40
C ALA A 179 -6.97 -0.34 -37.06
N PRO A 180 -6.14 0.55 -37.65
CA PRO A 180 -4.82 0.17 -38.14
C PRO A 180 -3.98 -0.46 -37.03
N GLN A 181 -3.27 -1.55 -37.34
CA GLN A 181 -2.48 -2.28 -36.35
C GLN A 181 -1.45 -1.38 -35.63
N GLU A 182 -0.90 -0.39 -36.32
CA GLU A 182 0.03 0.58 -35.74
C GLU A 182 -0.61 1.47 -34.67
N GLU A 183 -1.89 1.82 -34.83
CA GLU A 183 -2.64 2.56 -33.83
C GLU A 183 -2.90 1.70 -32.59
N VAL A 184 -3.35 0.46 -32.79
CA VAL A 184 -3.56 -0.53 -31.72
C VAL A 184 -2.28 -0.73 -30.91
N VAL A 185 -1.14 -0.93 -31.58
CA VAL A 185 0.17 -1.10 -30.91
C VAL A 185 0.56 0.14 -30.10
N ARG A 186 0.32 1.36 -30.63
CA ARG A 186 0.59 2.60 -29.89
C ARG A 186 -0.28 2.73 -28.64
N LEU A 187 -1.57 2.41 -28.74
CA LEU A 187 -2.49 2.44 -27.61
C LEU A 187 -2.09 1.44 -26.53
N ILE A 188 -1.74 0.20 -26.91
CA ILE A 188 -1.27 -0.82 -25.97
C ILE A 188 0.00 -0.36 -25.23
N ARG A 189 0.95 0.26 -25.94
CA ARG A 189 2.15 0.83 -25.30
C ARG A 189 1.80 1.94 -24.31
N ALA A 190 0.86 2.82 -24.65
CA ALA A 190 0.41 3.88 -23.76
C ALA A 190 -0.27 3.32 -22.50
N VAL A 191 -1.13 2.30 -22.64
CA VAL A 191 -1.76 1.60 -21.51
C VAL A 191 -0.70 0.99 -20.59
N ARG A 192 0.32 0.33 -21.16
CA ARG A 192 1.42 -0.26 -20.39
C ARG A 192 2.28 0.78 -19.68
N ALA A 193 2.56 1.91 -20.32
CA ALA A 193 3.28 3.01 -19.66
C ALA A 193 2.52 3.52 -18.42
N ILE A 194 1.20 3.74 -18.52
CA ILE A 194 0.37 4.13 -17.37
C ILE A 194 0.41 3.06 -16.26
N ARG A 195 0.39 1.78 -16.63
CA ARG A 195 0.50 0.68 -15.68
C ARG A 195 1.84 0.73 -14.96
N ASP A 196 2.94 0.88 -15.69
CA ASP A 196 4.28 0.89 -15.15
C ASP A 196 4.49 2.13 -14.23
N ASP A 197 3.92 3.29 -14.58
CA ASP A 197 3.86 4.47 -13.73
C ASP A 197 3.14 4.19 -12.39
N ILE A 198 2.01 3.49 -12.43
CA ILE A 198 1.28 3.09 -11.21
C ILE A 198 2.09 2.09 -10.38
N GLN A 199 2.77 1.14 -11.02
CA GLN A 199 3.62 0.17 -10.31
C GLN A 199 4.83 0.83 -9.65
N SER A 200 5.34 1.94 -10.20
CA SER A 200 6.47 2.70 -9.66
C SER A 200 6.18 3.41 -8.34
N ALA A 201 4.90 3.63 -7.98
CA ALA A 201 4.56 4.35 -6.75
C ALA A 201 5.02 3.57 -5.50
N GLU A 202 5.80 4.18 -4.61
CA GLU A 202 6.30 3.52 -3.40
C GLU A 202 5.43 3.83 -2.18
N ALA A 203 4.77 4.99 -2.16
CA ALA A 203 3.84 5.43 -1.13
C ALA A 203 2.40 5.54 -1.63
N PHE A 204 1.44 5.51 -0.69
CA PHE A 204 0.01 5.64 -1.01
C PHE A 204 -0.34 7.03 -1.57
N GLU A 205 0.30 8.09 -1.07
CA GLU A 205 0.08 9.49 -1.47
C GLU A 205 0.43 9.74 -2.93
N GLU A 206 1.48 9.08 -3.43
CA GLU A 206 1.95 9.23 -4.80
C GLU A 206 0.86 8.91 -5.83
N LEU A 207 -0.05 7.98 -5.53
CA LEU A 207 -1.17 7.64 -6.41
C LEU A 207 -2.08 8.85 -6.66
N THR A 208 -2.24 9.71 -5.65
CA THR A 208 -3.10 10.90 -5.67
C THR A 208 -2.34 12.12 -6.14
N GLU A 209 -1.14 12.39 -5.60
CA GLU A 209 -0.31 13.54 -5.94
C GLU A 209 0.07 13.55 -7.43
N ARG A 210 0.48 12.40 -7.96
CA ARG A 210 0.81 12.23 -9.38
C ARG A 210 -0.43 12.00 -10.25
N ASN A 211 -1.63 12.05 -9.67
CA ASN A 211 -2.92 11.83 -10.32
C ASN A 211 -3.00 10.51 -11.12
N LEU A 212 -2.28 9.46 -10.70
CA LEU A 212 -2.09 8.25 -11.51
C LEU A 212 -3.42 7.52 -11.79
N LEU A 213 -4.26 7.37 -10.76
CA LEU A 213 -5.58 6.72 -10.90
C LEU A 213 -6.52 7.53 -11.78
N LYS A 214 -6.47 8.87 -11.66
CA LYS A 214 -7.26 9.80 -12.48
C LYS A 214 -6.82 9.75 -13.94
N ASN A 215 -5.50 9.73 -14.19
CA ASN A 215 -4.91 9.64 -15.52
C ASN A 215 -5.30 8.34 -16.21
N ALA A 216 -5.22 7.20 -15.50
CA ALA A 216 -5.70 5.91 -15.99
C ALA A 216 -7.19 5.95 -16.37
N ARG A 217 -8.05 6.52 -15.51
CA ARG A 217 -9.49 6.65 -15.80
C ARG A 217 -9.75 7.53 -17.02
N LEU A 218 -9.11 8.70 -17.10
CA LEU A 218 -9.25 9.62 -18.23
C LEU A 218 -8.77 8.99 -19.54
N PHE A 219 -7.66 8.25 -19.49
CA PHE A 219 -7.15 7.53 -20.66
C PHE A 219 -8.18 6.52 -21.17
N LYS A 220 -8.71 5.65 -20.29
CA LYS A 220 -9.73 4.65 -20.67
C LYS A 220 -10.99 5.26 -21.28
N HIS A 221 -11.39 6.44 -20.80
CA HIS A 221 -12.55 7.16 -21.34
C HIS A 221 -12.26 7.75 -22.73
N ARG A 222 -11.05 8.29 -22.95
CA ARG A 222 -10.62 8.86 -24.24
C ARG A 222 -10.47 7.84 -25.37
N LEU A 223 -10.38 6.55 -25.05
CA LEU A 223 -10.29 5.49 -26.06
C LEU A 223 -11.55 5.34 -26.92
N GLY A 224 -12.70 5.85 -26.48
CA GLY A 224 -13.96 5.70 -27.23
C GLY A 224 -14.22 4.24 -27.56
N ASP A 225 -14.59 3.96 -28.82
CA ASP A 225 -14.92 2.60 -29.30
C ASP A 225 -13.72 1.64 -29.29
N LEU A 226 -12.48 2.15 -29.41
CA LEU A 226 -11.27 1.34 -29.42
C LEU A 226 -11.01 0.64 -28.09
N TYR A 227 -11.71 1.02 -27.03
CA TYR A 227 -11.70 0.31 -25.76
C TYR A 227 -12.11 -1.16 -25.90
N PHE A 228 -13.04 -1.47 -26.81
CA PHE A 228 -13.51 -2.84 -27.06
C PHE A 228 -12.69 -3.57 -28.12
N HIS A 229 -11.63 -2.95 -28.67
CA HIS A 229 -10.69 -3.67 -29.50
C HIS A 229 -10.01 -4.78 -28.66
N PRO A 230 -10.01 -6.05 -29.08
CA PRO A 230 -9.62 -7.18 -28.23
C PRO A 230 -8.26 -7.00 -27.53
N ASP A 231 -7.23 -6.59 -28.29
CA ASP A 231 -5.88 -6.44 -27.75
C ASP A 231 -5.73 -5.21 -26.85
N VAL A 232 -6.53 -4.15 -27.08
CA VAL A 232 -6.54 -2.95 -26.24
C VAL A 232 -7.26 -3.28 -24.93
N LEU A 233 -8.42 -3.93 -24.99
CA LEU A 233 -9.17 -4.36 -23.82
C LEU A 233 -8.35 -5.29 -22.93
N LEU A 234 -7.60 -6.22 -23.52
CA LEU A 234 -6.69 -7.10 -22.78
C LEU A 234 -5.66 -6.29 -21.98
N ALA A 235 -5.01 -5.31 -22.61
CA ALA A 235 -4.07 -4.43 -21.93
C ALA A 235 -4.74 -3.57 -20.83
N ILE A 236 -5.99 -3.15 -21.03
CA ILE A 236 -6.77 -2.42 -20.02
C ILE A 236 -7.09 -3.30 -18.82
N VAL A 237 -7.49 -4.56 -19.04
CA VAL A 237 -7.72 -5.52 -17.96
C VAL A 237 -6.44 -5.74 -17.16
N GLU A 238 -5.30 -5.91 -17.83
CA GLU A 238 -3.98 -5.97 -17.17
C GLU A 238 -3.71 -4.75 -16.30
N LEU A 239 -3.91 -3.54 -16.86
CA LEU A 239 -3.77 -2.27 -16.13
C LEU A 239 -4.68 -2.23 -14.90
N ASN A 240 -5.95 -2.59 -15.03
CA ASN A 240 -6.93 -2.53 -13.95
C ASN A 240 -6.59 -3.49 -12.81
N VAL A 241 -6.22 -4.73 -13.12
CA VAL A 241 -5.83 -5.73 -12.11
C VAL A 241 -4.54 -5.30 -11.41
N ALA A 242 -3.53 -4.85 -12.16
CA ALA A 242 -2.28 -4.35 -11.59
C ALA A 242 -2.49 -3.11 -10.70
N THR A 243 -3.37 -2.20 -11.12
CA THR A 243 -3.75 -1.01 -10.34
C THR A 243 -4.45 -1.40 -9.04
N LYS A 244 -5.42 -2.33 -9.10
CA LYS A 244 -6.12 -2.84 -7.91
C LYS A 244 -5.14 -3.47 -6.92
N ASN A 245 -4.28 -4.36 -7.39
CA ASN A 245 -3.32 -5.07 -6.52
C ASN A 245 -2.32 -4.09 -5.88
N LYS A 246 -1.82 -3.13 -6.65
CA LYS A 246 -0.91 -2.10 -6.15
C LYS A 246 -1.59 -1.19 -5.13
N PHE A 247 -2.81 -0.74 -5.42
CA PHE A 247 -3.61 0.06 -4.49
C PHE A 247 -3.84 -0.69 -3.19
N LEU A 248 -4.29 -1.96 -3.23
CA LEU A 248 -4.53 -2.77 -2.03
C LEU A 248 -3.25 -2.98 -1.22
N LYS A 249 -2.12 -3.24 -1.89
CA LYS A 249 -0.82 -3.38 -1.21
C LYS A 249 -0.44 -2.10 -0.46
N LEU A 250 -0.39 -0.97 -1.17
CA LEU A 250 -0.05 0.32 -0.57
C LEU A 250 -1.05 0.72 0.54
N TYR A 251 -2.34 0.46 0.31
CA TYR A 251 -3.39 0.70 1.28
C TYR A 251 -3.21 -0.13 2.55
N HIS A 252 -2.93 -1.43 2.46
CA HIS A 252 -2.74 -2.28 3.64
C HIS A 252 -1.44 -2.00 4.39
N ASP A 253 -0.40 -1.59 3.67
CA ASP A 253 0.86 -1.18 4.29
C ASP A 253 0.65 0.15 5.04
N GLU A 254 -0.10 1.09 4.45
CA GLU A 254 -0.44 2.37 5.07
C GLU A 254 -1.46 2.22 6.22
N GLU A 255 -2.46 1.36 6.07
CA GLU A 255 -3.42 1.01 7.12
C GLU A 255 -2.70 0.47 8.36
N ARG A 256 -1.72 -0.41 8.17
CA ARG A 256 -0.91 -0.94 9.29
C ARG A 256 -0.15 0.18 10.00
N ARG A 257 0.51 1.07 9.26
CA ARG A 257 1.22 2.23 9.82
C ARG A 257 0.29 3.14 10.61
N ILE A 258 -0.87 3.49 10.04
CA ILE A 258 -1.85 4.37 10.69
C ILE A 258 -2.42 3.73 11.94
N VAL A 259 -2.72 2.44 11.94
CA VAL A 259 -3.21 1.73 13.13
C VAL A 259 -2.15 1.74 14.23
N ASP A 260 -0.89 1.46 13.89
CA ASP A 260 0.22 1.47 14.85
C ASP A 260 0.45 2.87 15.43
N ASP A 261 0.47 3.90 14.58
CA ASP A 261 0.65 5.30 15.01
C ASP A 261 -0.55 5.80 15.82
N ALA A 262 -1.76 5.44 15.40
CA ALA A 262 -2.98 5.79 16.11
C ALA A 262 -3.09 5.08 17.46
N GLN A 263 -2.50 3.90 17.62
CA GLN A 263 -2.44 3.19 18.88
C GLN A 263 -1.45 3.84 19.84
N LYS A 264 -0.24 4.19 19.37
CA LYS A 264 0.73 4.97 20.15
C LYS A 264 0.16 6.32 20.60
N LEU A 265 -0.54 7.03 19.72
CA LEU A 265 -1.21 8.29 20.05
C LEU A 265 -2.36 8.13 21.06
N MET A 266 -3.05 6.99 21.08
CA MET A 266 -4.05 6.72 22.12
C MET A 266 -3.42 6.39 23.47
N GLU A 267 -2.37 5.57 23.47
CA GLU A 267 -1.62 5.18 24.68
C GLU A 267 -0.97 6.40 25.34
N HIS A 268 -0.44 7.33 24.54
CA HIS A 268 0.26 8.51 25.04
C HIS A 268 -0.56 9.80 25.04
N GLY A 269 -1.71 9.85 24.34
CA GLY A 269 -2.48 11.09 24.14
C GLY A 269 -2.94 11.76 25.44
N GLY A 270 -3.34 10.97 26.44
CA GLY A 270 -3.71 11.52 27.75
C GLY A 270 -2.52 12.07 28.55
N ALA A 271 -1.28 11.65 28.26
CA ALA A 271 -0.07 12.22 28.82
C ALA A 271 0.38 13.46 28.03
N ILE A 272 0.19 13.46 26.71
CA ILE A 272 0.47 14.61 25.83
C ILE A 272 -0.44 15.80 26.22
N GLU A 273 -1.74 15.56 26.37
CA GLU A 273 -2.69 16.60 26.81
C GLU A 273 -2.34 17.15 28.20
N ARG A 274 -1.92 16.28 29.13
CA ARG A 274 -1.54 16.69 30.50
C ARG A 274 -0.25 17.50 30.55
N ASN A 275 0.75 17.17 29.74
CA ASN A 275 2.08 17.78 29.82
C ASN A 275 2.26 18.99 28.90
N PHE A 276 1.54 19.04 27.77
CA PHE A 276 1.70 20.08 26.74
C PHE A 276 0.42 20.89 26.50
N GLY A 277 -0.74 20.42 26.98
CA GLY A 277 -2.03 21.04 26.67
C GLY A 277 -2.23 22.44 27.23
N GLU A 278 -1.59 22.78 28.36
CA GLU A 278 -1.65 24.14 28.93
C GLU A 278 -0.87 25.17 28.09
N LYS A 279 0.23 24.73 27.46
CA LYS A 279 1.11 25.59 26.65
C LYS A 279 0.72 25.61 25.17
N ASN A 280 -0.03 24.61 24.69
CA ASN A 280 -0.46 24.50 23.31
C ASN A 280 -1.95 24.06 23.23
N PRO A 281 -2.92 24.99 23.29
CA PRO A 281 -4.33 24.65 23.18
C PRO A 281 -4.72 24.10 21.79
N GLU A 282 -4.00 24.49 20.73
CA GLU A 282 -4.22 23.96 19.37
C GLU A 282 -3.91 22.46 19.28
N LEU A 283 -2.89 21.98 20.02
CA LEU A 283 -2.55 20.56 20.12
C LEU A 283 -3.70 19.74 20.72
N VAL A 284 -4.37 20.28 21.74
CA VAL A 284 -5.53 19.63 22.39
C VAL A 284 -6.70 19.51 21.41
N GLU A 285 -6.95 20.54 20.61
CA GLU A 285 -7.98 20.51 19.56
C GLU A 285 -7.66 19.51 18.43
N GLU A 286 -6.40 19.41 18.02
CA GLU A 286 -5.97 18.42 17.02
C GLU A 286 -6.07 16.99 17.55
N ILE A 287 -5.76 16.74 18.83
CA ILE A 287 -5.95 15.41 19.48
C ILE A 287 -7.43 15.05 19.57
N ALA A 288 -8.31 16.00 19.87
CA ALA A 288 -9.75 15.78 19.85
C ALA A 288 -10.27 15.42 18.45
N ARG A 289 -9.82 16.16 17.41
CA ARG A 289 -10.13 15.87 16.00
C ARG A 289 -9.60 14.50 15.57
N PHE A 290 -8.39 14.14 15.97
CA PHE A 290 -7.82 12.83 15.73
C PHE A 290 -8.69 11.70 16.30
N ARG A 291 -9.19 11.82 17.53
CA ARG A 291 -10.09 10.82 18.14
C ARG A 291 -11.37 10.63 17.33
N GLU A 292 -11.96 11.70 16.83
CA GLU A 292 -13.15 11.63 15.96
C GLU A 292 -12.85 10.94 14.62
N PHE A 293 -11.74 11.30 13.97
CA PHE A 293 -11.34 10.65 12.71
C PHE A 293 -11.00 9.17 12.91
N LYS A 294 -10.36 8.81 14.01
CA LYS A 294 -10.07 7.42 14.36
C LYS A 294 -11.36 6.61 14.54
N GLN A 295 -12.33 7.15 15.28
CA GLN A 295 -13.63 6.48 15.45
C GLN A 295 -14.34 6.25 14.10
N ARG A 296 -14.34 7.25 13.21
CA ARG A 296 -14.91 7.11 11.87
C ARG A 296 -14.15 6.06 11.04
N PHE A 297 -12.83 6.04 11.14
CA PHE A 297 -11.99 5.03 10.49
C PHE A 297 -12.29 3.62 10.99
N ASP A 298 -12.39 3.40 12.30
CA ASP A 298 -12.68 2.09 12.91
C ASP A 298 -14.05 1.54 12.48
N VAL A 299 -15.08 2.39 12.42
CA VAL A 299 -16.41 2.02 11.89
C VAL A 299 -16.32 1.65 10.41
N SER A 300 -15.63 2.48 9.61
CA SER A 300 -15.43 2.22 8.18
C SER A 300 -14.66 0.91 7.93
N ARG A 301 -13.71 0.60 8.81
CA ARG A 301 -12.88 -0.60 8.78
C ARG A 301 -13.68 -1.85 9.14
N ALA A 302 -14.51 -1.77 10.18
CA ALA A 302 -15.42 -2.87 10.55
C ALA A 302 -16.38 -3.24 9.40
N ASP A 303 -16.84 -2.25 8.64
CA ASP A 303 -17.71 -2.44 7.49
C ASP A 303 -16.97 -2.78 6.17
N SER A 304 -15.64 -2.94 6.21
CA SER A 304 -14.80 -3.16 5.02
C SER A 304 -14.98 -2.11 3.91
N ASN A 305 -15.35 -0.88 4.28
CA ASN A 305 -15.70 0.20 3.37
C ASN A 305 -14.91 1.47 3.72
N VAL A 306 -13.59 1.34 3.86
CA VAL A 306 -12.73 2.47 4.19
C VAL A 306 -12.53 3.34 2.94
N LYS A 307 -12.95 4.60 3.03
CA LYS A 307 -12.75 5.58 1.95
C LYS A 307 -11.36 6.19 2.04
N HIS A 308 -10.74 6.44 0.88
CA HIS A 308 -9.44 7.14 0.76
C HIS A 308 -9.41 8.40 1.64
N ASP A 309 -10.42 9.26 1.53
CA ASP A 309 -10.49 10.53 2.24
C ASP A 309 -10.42 10.38 3.77
N VAL A 310 -10.94 9.28 4.32
CA VAL A 310 -10.91 8.99 5.77
C VAL A 310 -9.48 8.65 6.22
N VAL A 311 -8.76 7.87 5.41
CA VAL A 311 -7.34 7.54 5.64
C VAL A 311 -6.48 8.80 5.57
N THR A 312 -6.69 9.61 4.53
CA THR A 312 -5.94 10.85 4.32
C THR A 312 -6.19 11.85 5.46
N GLN A 313 -7.44 12.01 5.91
CA GLN A 313 -7.79 12.88 7.03
C GLN A 313 -7.15 12.42 8.36
N LEU A 314 -7.18 11.12 8.64
CA LEU A 314 -6.57 10.57 9.85
C LEU A 314 -5.05 10.80 9.86
N LYS A 315 -4.37 10.55 8.73
CA LYS A 315 -2.94 10.82 8.57
C LYS A 315 -2.59 12.30 8.70
N HIS A 316 -3.37 13.20 8.09
CA HIS A 316 -3.16 14.64 8.24
C HIS A 316 -3.30 15.08 9.69
N SER A 317 -4.27 14.54 10.42
CA SER A 317 -4.44 14.85 11.85
C SER A 317 -3.26 14.34 12.69
N ILE A 318 -2.75 13.13 12.42
CA ILE A 318 -1.51 12.63 13.04
C ILE A 318 -0.33 13.55 12.72
N GLY A 319 -0.15 13.92 11.45
CA GLY A 319 0.92 14.84 11.02
C GLY A 319 0.83 16.22 11.66
N ASN A 320 -0.39 16.77 11.81
CA ASN A 320 -0.62 18.04 12.47
C ASN A 320 -0.24 17.98 13.96
N ILE A 321 -0.66 16.92 14.66
CA ILE A 321 -0.30 16.70 16.07
C ILE A 321 1.22 16.63 16.24
N LEU A 322 1.91 15.86 15.38
CA LEU A 322 3.37 15.77 15.38
C LEU A 322 4.03 17.12 15.09
N SER A 323 3.55 17.86 14.09
CA SER A 323 4.10 19.18 13.76
C SER A 323 3.90 20.22 14.88
N GLN A 324 2.80 20.13 15.63
CA GLN A 324 2.52 21.01 16.77
C GLN A 324 3.37 20.64 17.99
N LEU A 325 3.65 19.35 18.17
CA LEU A 325 4.64 18.87 19.14
C LEU A 325 6.05 19.35 18.76
N ASP A 326 6.42 19.29 17.48
CA ASP A 326 7.73 19.77 16.98
C ASP A 326 7.87 21.30 17.11
N ARG A 327 6.81 22.07 16.88
CA ARG A 327 6.81 23.53 17.05
C ARG A 327 6.88 23.98 18.51
N GLY A 328 6.27 23.22 19.43
CA GLY A 328 6.41 23.46 20.87
C GLY A 328 7.83 23.28 21.40
N LEU A 329 8.74 22.72 20.58
CA LEU A 329 10.16 22.51 20.89
C LEU A 329 11.09 23.58 20.27
N GLY A 330 10.57 24.59 19.55
CA GLY A 330 11.40 25.59 18.86
C GLY A 330 10.94 27.04 19.04
N GLY A 331 11.63 27.78 19.93
CA GLY A 331 11.60 29.26 20.10
C GLY A 331 12.07 29.63 21.51
N ASP A 332 13.02 30.54 21.79
CA ASP A 332 13.73 31.58 21.02
C ASP A 332 15.12 31.84 21.67
N ASP A 333 15.99 32.55 20.92
CA ASP A 333 17.12 33.41 21.35
C ASP A 333 18.47 32.82 21.82
N LEU A 334 19.49 32.84 20.94
CA LEU A 334 20.58 33.84 20.86
C LEU A 334 21.95 33.30 20.38
N GLU A 335 22.71 34.25 19.84
CA GLU A 335 23.85 34.16 18.95
C GLU A 335 25.20 33.72 19.56
N ALA A 336 26.05 33.18 18.67
CA ALA A 336 27.51 33.30 18.56
C ALA A 336 28.43 32.92 19.75
N SER A 337 29.31 31.95 19.52
CA SER A 337 30.78 32.15 19.58
C SER A 337 31.52 30.89 19.15
N ALA A 338 32.43 31.04 18.18
CA ALA A 338 33.47 30.07 17.89
C ALA A 338 34.63 30.20 18.90
N ASP A 339 35.29 29.08 19.24
CA ASP A 339 36.75 28.92 19.23
C ASP A 339 37.18 27.52 19.73
N LEU A 340 38.25 26.97 19.14
CA LEU A 340 39.02 25.78 19.53
C LEU A 340 40.50 26.22 19.67
N PRO A 341 41.45 25.49 20.30
CA PRO A 341 41.36 24.27 21.12
C PRO A 341 42.28 24.27 22.38
N ALA A 342 42.10 23.28 23.28
CA ALA A 342 43.10 22.89 24.29
C ALA A 342 43.06 21.37 24.56
N SER A 343 43.67 20.53 23.73
CA SER A 343 43.74 19.09 24.03
C SER A 343 44.73 18.32 23.15
N PHE A 344 46.03 18.49 23.38
CA PHE A 344 47.06 17.56 22.88
C PHE A 344 47.56 16.58 23.96
N PHE A 345 47.14 16.75 25.21
CA PHE A 345 47.51 15.88 26.35
C PHE A 345 46.34 15.04 26.91
N SER A 346 45.10 15.25 26.45
CA SER A 346 43.92 14.51 26.92
C SER A 346 43.58 13.26 26.10
N GLU A 347 44.12 13.09 24.89
CA GLU A 347 43.72 12.00 24.00
C GLU A 347 44.21 10.63 24.51
N ALA A 348 45.43 10.57 25.08
CA ALA A 348 45.98 9.35 25.66
C ALA A 348 45.20 8.91 26.92
N GLU A 349 44.88 9.85 27.80
CA GLU A 349 44.08 9.61 29.01
C GLU A 349 42.64 9.18 28.67
N ARG A 350 41.99 9.84 27.70
CA ARG A 350 40.69 9.40 27.16
C ARG A 350 40.77 7.98 26.60
N THR A 351 41.85 7.67 25.90
CA THR A 351 42.07 6.35 25.30
C THR A 351 42.20 5.26 26.38
N GLU A 352 42.93 5.55 27.45
CA GLU A 352 43.07 4.64 28.59
C GLU A 352 41.76 4.46 29.35
N ASN A 353 41.03 5.56 29.61
CA ASN A 353 39.73 5.56 30.29
C ASN A 353 38.64 4.78 29.52
N ILE A 354 38.55 4.96 28.20
CA ILE A 354 37.62 4.18 27.37
C ILE A 354 38.05 2.70 27.34
N THR A 355 39.35 2.41 27.20
CA THR A 355 39.83 1.02 27.14
C THR A 355 39.70 0.27 28.46
N SER A 356 39.81 0.94 29.61
CA SER A 356 39.61 0.31 30.93
C SER A 356 38.14 -0.07 31.18
N ARG A 357 37.19 0.76 30.75
CA ARG A 357 35.75 0.55 30.97
C ARG A 357 35.07 -0.36 29.96
N PHE A 358 35.44 -0.27 28.67
CA PHE A 358 34.81 -1.02 27.59
C PHE A 358 35.66 -2.19 27.08
N GLY A 359 36.85 -2.39 27.64
CA GLY A 359 37.81 -3.39 27.18
C GLY A 359 38.40 -3.06 25.81
N PRO A 360 39.14 -4.01 25.20
CA PRO A 360 39.78 -3.81 23.90
C PRO A 360 38.80 -3.98 22.72
N ASP A 361 37.53 -3.62 22.86
CA ASP A 361 36.50 -3.76 21.81
C ASP A 361 36.94 -3.04 20.52
N PRO A 362 37.35 -3.77 19.47
CA PRO A 362 37.86 -3.15 18.25
C PRO A 362 36.73 -2.52 17.41
N VAL A 363 35.46 -2.86 17.68
CA VAL A 363 34.31 -2.45 16.87
C VAL A 363 33.85 -1.04 17.25
N LEU A 364 33.72 -0.75 18.55
CA LEU A 364 33.10 0.48 19.04
C LEU A 364 34.10 1.54 19.52
N ARG A 365 35.35 1.17 19.82
CA ARG A 365 36.34 2.05 20.48
C ARG A 365 36.53 3.40 19.79
N ARG A 366 36.64 3.43 18.45
CA ARG A 366 36.78 4.68 17.68
C ARG A 366 35.60 5.64 17.93
N PHE A 367 34.39 5.09 18.01
CA PHE A 367 33.16 5.87 18.16
C PHE A 367 32.93 6.29 19.61
N LEU A 368 33.30 5.45 20.57
CA LEU A 368 33.33 5.82 21.99
C LEU A 368 34.31 6.96 22.25
N LEU A 369 35.51 6.92 21.65
CA LEU A 369 36.48 8.02 21.74
C LEU A 369 35.97 9.30 21.07
N ARG A 370 35.23 9.17 19.96
CA ARG A 370 34.58 10.31 19.32
C ARG A 370 33.57 10.95 20.27
N ILE A 371 32.68 10.17 20.90
CA ILE A 371 31.74 10.68 21.91
C ILE A 371 32.49 11.38 23.04
N ALA A 372 33.51 10.73 23.63
CA ALA A 372 34.33 11.29 24.69
C ALA A 372 34.96 12.64 24.30
N SER A 373 35.54 12.72 23.09
CA SER A 373 36.22 13.93 22.61
C SER A 373 35.31 15.16 22.53
N VAL A 374 34.00 14.95 22.35
CA VAL A 374 33.03 16.03 22.22
C VAL A 374 32.40 16.35 23.58
N VAL A 375 32.04 15.33 24.35
CA VAL A 375 31.41 15.51 25.67
C VAL A 375 32.41 16.07 26.70
N ASP A 376 33.69 15.73 26.61
CA ASP A 376 34.73 16.26 27.51
C ASP A 376 34.93 17.77 27.41
N LEU A 377 34.52 18.38 26.28
CA LEU A 377 34.59 19.82 26.07
C LEU A 377 33.52 20.57 26.86
N ALA A 378 32.47 19.88 27.29
CA ALA A 378 31.44 20.46 28.15
C ALA A 378 31.90 20.52 29.61
N ASP A 379 31.63 21.65 30.26
CA ASP A 379 31.81 21.80 31.70
C ASP A 379 30.91 20.79 32.44
N PRO A 380 31.47 19.96 33.37
CA PRO A 380 30.70 19.02 34.18
C PRO A 380 29.48 19.62 34.89
N GLY A 381 29.50 20.93 35.19
CA GLY A 381 28.38 21.63 35.84
C GLY A 381 27.17 21.90 34.94
N VAL A 382 27.31 21.78 33.62
CA VAL A 382 26.22 22.06 32.65
C VAL A 382 25.29 20.86 32.55
N MET A 383 23.97 21.11 32.46
CA MET A 383 22.97 20.04 32.40
C MET A 383 23.05 19.26 31.08
N PRO A 384 22.81 17.93 31.05
CA PRO A 384 23.00 17.12 29.86
C PRO A 384 22.05 17.52 28.73
N GLU A 385 20.89 18.09 29.06
CA GLU A 385 19.96 18.70 28.12
C GLU A 385 20.57 19.92 27.41
N GLU A 386 21.30 20.76 28.12
CA GLU A 386 21.99 21.92 27.56
C GLU A 386 23.23 21.49 26.75
N VAL A 387 23.97 20.50 27.24
CA VAL A 387 25.11 19.90 26.54
C VAL A 387 24.69 19.26 25.22
N ALA A 388 23.50 18.64 25.15
CA ALA A 388 22.98 18.02 23.92
C ALA A 388 22.79 19.03 22.77
N GLU A 389 22.57 20.31 23.09
CA GLU A 389 22.37 21.37 22.11
C GLU A 389 23.68 21.96 21.56
N PHE A 390 24.83 21.59 22.13
CA PHE A 390 26.12 22.05 21.62
C PHE A 390 26.33 21.54 20.19
N PRO A 391 26.77 22.38 19.23
CA PRO A 391 26.77 22.02 17.80
C PRO A 391 27.49 20.70 17.49
N ASN A 392 28.65 20.50 18.11
CA ASN A 392 29.49 19.31 17.99
C ASN A 392 28.85 18.04 18.56
N ILE A 393 27.99 18.15 19.58
CA ILE A 393 27.25 17.02 20.20
C ILE A 393 25.96 16.73 19.41
N LYS A 394 25.30 17.79 18.94
CA LYS A 394 24.12 17.71 18.09
C LYS A 394 24.40 17.03 16.75
N GLU A 395 25.60 17.20 16.19
CA GLU A 395 26.07 16.45 15.02
C GLU A 395 26.09 14.92 15.24
N LEU A 396 26.46 14.47 16.44
CA LEU A 396 26.43 13.06 16.84
C LEU A 396 25.00 12.59 17.21
N ARG A 397 24.08 13.54 17.33
CA ARG A 397 22.68 13.34 17.73
C ARG A 397 22.56 12.62 19.07
N LEU A 398 23.46 12.90 20.01
CA LEU A 398 23.42 12.26 21.33
C LEU A 398 22.21 12.76 22.11
N GLU A 399 21.58 11.86 22.86
CA GLU A 399 20.49 12.21 23.78
C GLU A 399 21.03 12.67 25.14
N PRO A 400 20.26 13.46 25.90
CA PRO A 400 20.66 13.91 27.23
C PRO A 400 21.07 12.75 28.17
N TRP A 401 20.40 11.60 28.11
CA TRP A 401 20.76 10.44 28.95
C TRP A 401 21.98 9.67 28.44
N GLU A 402 22.29 9.72 27.15
CA GLU A 402 23.54 9.15 26.61
C GLU A 402 24.73 10.00 27.10
N ILE A 403 24.56 11.32 27.14
CA ILE A 403 25.55 12.26 27.70
C ILE A 403 25.68 12.08 29.22
N ALA A 404 24.56 11.99 29.93
CA ALA A 404 24.54 11.75 31.37
C ALA A 404 25.20 10.40 31.72
N ALA A 405 24.97 9.34 30.93
CA ALA A 405 25.61 8.04 31.11
C ALA A 405 27.14 8.14 30.99
N TYR A 406 27.66 8.91 30.03
CA TYR A 406 29.10 9.20 29.94
C TYR A 406 29.60 9.94 31.17
N GLN A 407 28.93 11.03 31.55
CA GLN A 407 29.37 11.83 32.69
C GLN A 407 29.38 11.02 33.99
N LYS A 408 28.39 10.13 34.20
CA LYS A 408 28.32 9.26 35.39
C LYS A 408 29.41 8.18 35.38
N LEU A 409 29.64 7.50 34.25
CA LEU A 409 30.67 6.45 34.14
C LEU A 409 32.10 6.94 34.39
N PHE A 410 32.35 8.22 34.11
CA PHE A 410 33.66 8.86 34.28
C PHE A 410 33.68 9.86 35.43
N GLU A 411 32.76 9.72 36.40
CA GLU A 411 32.75 10.49 37.66
C GLU A 411 32.73 12.01 37.46
N ARG A 412 32.19 12.47 36.32
CA ARG A 412 31.96 13.89 36.02
C ARG A 412 30.58 14.36 36.52
N ARG A 413 29.71 13.42 36.93
CA ARG A 413 28.38 13.68 37.46
C ARG A 413 27.98 12.58 38.44
N GLU A 414 27.33 12.97 39.54
CA GLU A 414 26.81 12.03 40.52
C GLU A 414 25.59 11.23 40.00
N PRO A 415 25.40 9.97 40.42
CA PRO A 415 24.20 9.19 40.13
C PRO A 415 22.94 9.87 40.68
N GLU A 416 21.82 9.78 39.96
CA GLU A 416 20.56 10.45 40.36
C GLU A 416 19.62 9.50 41.12
N ALA A 417 19.75 8.18 40.93
CA ALA A 417 18.90 7.16 41.52
C ALA A 417 19.70 5.91 41.93
N GLU A 418 19.22 5.16 42.93
CA GLU A 418 19.81 3.87 43.34
C GLU A 418 19.77 2.78 42.25
N GLU A 419 18.87 2.94 41.27
CA GLU A 419 18.69 2.04 40.13
C GLU A 419 19.59 2.40 38.93
N ASP A 420 20.34 3.51 39.02
CA ASP A 420 21.36 3.84 38.03
C ASP A 420 22.60 2.96 38.27
N ASN A 421 22.76 1.89 37.49
CA ASN A 421 23.94 1.01 37.55
C ASN A 421 24.89 1.23 36.36
N ASP A 422 26.19 1.00 36.56
CA ASP A 422 27.26 1.08 35.56
C ASP A 422 26.91 0.33 34.27
N GLU A 423 26.28 -0.85 34.38
CA GLU A 423 25.91 -1.69 33.23
C GLU A 423 24.88 -1.00 32.31
N LEU A 424 23.93 -0.28 32.88
CA LEU A 424 22.91 0.47 32.14
C LEU A 424 23.55 1.64 31.38
N TRP A 425 24.47 2.36 32.02
CA TRP A 425 25.20 3.46 31.38
C TRP A 425 26.11 2.96 30.26
N VAL A 426 26.76 1.81 30.45
CA VAL A 426 27.57 1.14 29.43
C VAL A 426 26.70 0.77 28.23
N LEU A 427 25.49 0.24 28.46
CA LEU A 427 24.56 -0.10 27.38
C LEU A 427 24.18 1.12 26.54
N TYR A 428 23.81 2.25 27.17
CA TYR A 428 23.48 3.48 26.45
C TYR A 428 24.63 3.98 25.57
N LEU A 429 25.86 3.98 26.09
CA LEU A 429 27.02 4.45 25.32
C LEU A 429 27.42 3.50 24.19
N ARG A 430 27.35 2.19 24.41
CA ARG A 430 27.60 1.21 23.34
C ARG A 430 26.57 1.34 22.23
N ALA A 431 25.30 1.54 22.58
CA ALA A 431 24.23 1.74 21.61
C ALA A 431 24.41 3.05 20.81
N ALA A 432 24.76 4.15 21.48
CA ALA A 432 25.04 5.43 20.84
C ALA A 432 26.25 5.34 19.89
N ALA A 433 27.33 4.71 20.33
CA ALA A 433 28.54 4.50 19.52
C ALA A 433 28.25 3.62 18.30
N LEU A 434 27.50 2.52 18.48
CA LEU A 434 27.11 1.65 17.37
C LEU A 434 26.21 2.37 16.38
N ARG A 435 25.26 3.19 16.84
CA ARG A 435 24.40 4.00 15.97
C ARG A 435 25.22 4.93 15.07
N ILE A 436 26.19 5.64 15.64
CA ILE A 436 27.07 6.54 14.86
C ILE A 436 27.87 5.74 13.83
N LYS A 437 28.39 4.57 14.21
CA LYS A 437 29.12 3.66 13.30
C LYS A 437 28.25 3.17 12.14
N VAL A 438 27.05 2.71 12.46
CA VAL A 438 26.08 2.17 11.50
C VAL A 438 25.63 3.24 10.50
N ASP A 439 25.39 4.48 10.95
CA ASP A 439 25.05 5.60 10.07
C ASP A 439 26.23 5.95 9.12
N GLU A 440 27.47 5.94 9.61
CA GLU A 440 28.68 6.17 8.80
C GLU A 440 28.86 5.07 7.73
N GLU A 441 28.75 3.80 8.14
CA GLU A 441 28.87 2.63 7.24
C GLU A 441 27.75 2.59 6.19
N ALA A 442 26.51 2.89 6.58
CA ALA A 442 25.36 2.95 5.67
C ALA A 442 25.56 4.04 4.61
N THR A 443 26.07 5.21 5.02
CA THR A 443 26.38 6.32 4.10
C THR A 443 27.48 5.94 3.11
N MET A 444 28.55 5.29 3.57
CA MET A 444 29.65 4.83 2.70
C MET A 444 29.21 3.74 1.71
N LEU A 445 28.39 2.79 2.16
CA LEU A 445 27.84 1.74 1.29
C LEU A 445 26.87 2.32 0.26
N ALA A 446 25.98 3.22 0.67
CA ALA A 446 25.04 3.88 -0.23
C ALA A 446 25.78 4.73 -1.30
N ALA A 447 26.86 5.42 -0.92
CA ALA A 447 27.69 6.17 -1.85
C ALA A 447 28.38 5.26 -2.88
N SER A 448 28.90 4.10 -2.45
CA SER A 448 29.55 3.12 -3.33
C SER A 448 28.56 2.55 -4.34
N ILE A 449 27.37 2.14 -3.87
CA ILE A 449 26.28 1.61 -4.71
C ILE A 449 25.78 2.70 -5.68
N GLY A 450 25.59 3.93 -5.22
CA GLY A 450 25.16 5.05 -6.06
C GLY A 450 26.17 5.43 -7.14
N ALA A 451 27.46 5.24 -6.88
CA ALA A 451 28.53 5.43 -7.86
C ALA A 451 28.69 4.25 -8.83
N GLY A 452 27.94 3.15 -8.65
CA GLY A 452 28.05 1.94 -9.46
C GLY A 452 29.33 1.14 -9.23
N VAL A 453 30.01 1.36 -8.10
CA VAL A 453 31.26 0.67 -7.73
C VAL A 453 30.95 -0.39 -6.68
N SER A 454 31.52 -1.59 -6.82
CA SER A 454 31.40 -2.63 -5.81
C SER A 454 32.01 -2.16 -4.47
N PRO A 455 31.29 -2.29 -3.35
CA PRO A 455 31.81 -1.94 -2.04
C PRO A 455 33.10 -2.70 -1.72
N GLU A 456 34.04 -2.04 -1.04
CA GLU A 456 35.26 -2.68 -0.58
C GLU A 456 34.96 -3.83 0.40
N ASN A 457 35.69 -4.95 0.27
CA ASN A 457 35.49 -6.13 1.14
C ASN A 457 35.67 -5.80 2.62
N ASP A 458 36.57 -4.87 2.96
CA ASP A 458 36.79 -4.41 4.33
C ASP A 458 35.58 -3.62 4.88
N LEU A 459 34.90 -2.85 4.03
CA LEU A 459 33.67 -2.14 4.41
C LEU A 459 32.52 -3.12 4.66
N LEU A 460 32.37 -4.15 3.84
CA LEU A 460 31.38 -5.22 4.04
C LEU A 460 31.67 -6.02 5.33
N ALA A 461 32.93 -6.35 5.59
CA ALA A 461 33.31 -7.04 6.83
C ALA A 461 33.00 -6.20 8.08
N ARG A 462 33.28 -4.89 8.04
CA ARG A 462 32.94 -3.96 9.12
C ARG A 462 31.43 -3.82 9.33
N ALA A 463 30.67 -3.69 8.24
CA ALA A 463 29.21 -3.60 8.28
C ALA A 463 28.58 -4.88 8.86
N LYS A 464 29.08 -6.06 8.47
CA LYS A 464 28.66 -7.32 9.08
C LYS A 464 28.94 -7.35 10.58
N GLY A 465 30.14 -6.94 11.00
CA GLY A 465 30.48 -6.82 12.43
C GLY A 465 29.56 -5.87 13.20
N SER A 466 29.13 -4.75 12.60
CA SER A 466 28.12 -3.85 13.19
C SER A 466 26.75 -4.50 13.33
N LEU A 467 26.34 -5.30 12.33
CA LEU A 467 25.08 -6.03 12.35
C LEU A 467 25.08 -7.19 13.35
N ASP A 468 26.22 -7.81 13.62
CA ASP A 468 26.30 -8.82 14.68
C ASP A 468 26.28 -8.15 16.07
N CYS A 469 27.04 -7.08 16.25
CA CYS A 469 27.03 -6.28 17.49
C CYS A 469 25.64 -5.67 17.80
N GLY A 470 24.89 -5.26 16.77
CA GLY A 470 23.55 -4.72 16.95
C GLY A 470 22.54 -5.73 17.47
N LYS A 471 22.69 -7.02 17.15
CA LYS A 471 21.86 -8.09 17.70
C LYS A 471 22.16 -8.31 19.19
N GLU A 472 23.45 -8.37 19.54
CA GLU A 472 23.88 -8.52 20.94
C GLU A 472 23.36 -7.37 21.83
N LEU A 473 23.40 -6.14 21.32
CA LEU A 473 22.86 -4.98 22.04
C LEU A 473 21.33 -5.00 22.10
N ASP A 474 20.62 -5.47 21.08
CA ASP A 474 19.16 -5.62 21.13
C ASP A 474 18.72 -6.65 22.20
N GLU A 475 19.44 -7.76 22.32
CA GLU A 475 19.26 -8.74 23.39
C GLU A 475 19.48 -8.09 24.76
N SER A 476 20.59 -7.35 24.92
CA SER A 476 20.88 -6.61 26.16
C SER A 476 19.77 -5.60 26.50
N PHE A 477 19.24 -4.87 25.51
CA PHE A 477 18.10 -3.97 25.74
C PHE A 477 16.83 -4.72 26.16
N ASN A 478 16.56 -5.92 25.64
CA ASN A 478 15.41 -6.71 26.08
C ASN A 478 15.55 -7.12 27.55
N ASP A 479 16.74 -7.53 27.97
CA ASP A 479 17.00 -7.93 29.35
C ASP A 479 16.77 -6.76 30.32
N PHE A 480 17.35 -5.60 30.04
CA PHE A 480 17.14 -4.38 30.84
C PHE A 480 15.69 -3.89 30.82
N LEU A 481 14.97 -4.04 29.70
CA LEU A 481 13.55 -3.69 29.62
C LEU A 481 12.69 -4.63 30.48
N HIS A 482 12.98 -5.92 30.48
CA HIS A 482 12.28 -6.89 31.33
C HIS A 482 12.49 -6.59 32.82
N GLU A 483 13.69 -6.18 33.21
CA GLU A 483 14.01 -5.77 34.57
C GLU A 483 13.37 -4.43 34.95
N ALA A 484 13.46 -3.41 34.08
CA ALA A 484 12.91 -2.08 34.33
C ALA A 484 11.36 -2.06 34.45
N VAL A 485 10.67 -2.96 33.76
CA VAL A 485 9.21 -3.15 33.91
C VAL A 485 8.86 -3.63 35.33
N TYR A 486 9.74 -4.37 35.99
CA TYR A 486 9.52 -4.89 37.33
C TYR A 486 9.65 -3.81 38.42
N TYR A 487 10.60 -2.88 38.25
CA TYR A 487 10.89 -1.82 39.23
C TYR A 487 10.11 -0.50 38.98
N SER A 488 9.35 -0.41 37.89
CA SER A 488 8.42 0.70 37.62
C SER A 488 9.07 2.09 37.57
N ASN A 489 10.30 2.21 37.04
CA ASN A 489 10.93 3.51 36.81
C ASN A 489 10.60 4.04 35.40
N PRO A 490 9.61 4.94 35.25
CA PRO A 490 9.14 5.38 33.94
C PRO A 490 10.19 6.18 33.15
N LYS A 491 11.14 6.84 33.84
CA LYS A 491 12.23 7.59 33.20
C LYS A 491 13.21 6.64 32.52
N ILE A 492 13.68 5.60 33.24
CA ILE A 492 14.59 4.59 32.70
C ILE A 492 13.90 3.80 31.57
N LEU A 493 12.64 3.42 31.75
CA LEU A 493 11.88 2.68 30.74
C LEU A 493 11.76 3.47 29.42
N HIS A 494 11.49 4.79 29.50
CA HIS A 494 11.46 5.66 28.33
C HIS A 494 12.82 5.72 27.61
N GLN A 495 13.90 5.90 28.38
CA GLN A 495 15.27 5.98 27.84
C GLN A 495 15.70 4.67 27.16
N LEU A 496 15.39 3.51 27.76
CA LEU A 496 15.66 2.18 27.19
C LEU A 496 14.91 1.98 25.88
N TYR A 497 13.60 2.20 25.84
CA TYR A 497 12.82 2.06 24.60
C TYR A 497 13.34 3.00 23.51
N ARG A 498 13.58 4.27 23.83
CA ARG A 498 14.03 5.25 22.85
C ARG A 498 15.42 4.91 22.30
N SER A 499 16.36 4.55 23.16
CA SER A 499 17.72 4.17 22.74
C SER A 499 17.70 2.92 21.86
N ARG A 500 16.91 1.91 22.25
CA ARG A 500 16.71 0.69 21.46
C ARG A 500 16.08 0.97 20.10
N PHE A 501 15.00 1.76 20.02
CA PHE A 501 14.36 2.10 18.75
C PHE A 501 15.29 2.88 17.82
N ARG A 502 16.09 3.80 18.36
CA ARG A 502 17.10 4.53 17.59
C ARG A 502 18.19 3.60 17.04
N LEU A 503 18.64 2.63 17.84
CA LEU A 503 19.57 1.61 17.40
C LEU A 503 18.98 0.73 16.29
N LEU A 504 17.76 0.20 16.48
CA LEU A 504 17.07 -0.65 15.51
C LEU A 504 16.82 0.08 14.19
N ARG A 505 16.49 1.37 14.22
CA ARG A 505 16.33 2.18 13.00
C ARG A 505 17.61 2.24 12.18
N GLY A 506 18.74 2.55 12.81
CA GLY A 506 20.04 2.56 12.13
C GLY A 506 20.40 1.17 11.61
N PHE A 507 20.22 0.15 12.45
CA PHE A 507 20.47 -1.25 12.14
C PHE A 507 19.72 -1.73 10.90
N SER A 508 18.40 -1.50 10.84
CA SER A 508 17.58 -1.88 9.69
C SER A 508 18.00 -1.14 8.41
N GLY A 509 18.38 0.14 8.54
CA GLY A 509 18.90 0.92 7.42
C GLY A 509 20.16 0.32 6.82
N LEU A 510 21.15 0.00 7.66
CA LEU A 510 22.39 -0.64 7.21
C LEU A 510 22.16 -2.04 6.65
N TRP A 511 21.29 -2.84 7.28
CA TRP A 511 20.98 -4.19 6.81
C TRP A 511 20.40 -4.19 5.39
N LEU A 512 19.47 -3.28 5.09
CA LEU A 512 18.86 -3.15 3.75
C LEU A 512 19.88 -2.77 2.67
N ILE A 513 20.86 -1.93 3.03
CA ILE A 513 21.91 -1.49 2.10
C ILE A 513 22.96 -2.60 1.92
N TYR A 514 23.33 -3.26 3.02
CA TYR A 514 24.28 -4.38 3.02
C TYR A 514 23.76 -5.58 2.20
N ASP A 515 22.48 -5.94 2.32
CA ASP A 515 21.86 -7.03 1.55
C ASP A 515 21.87 -6.74 0.04
N ARG A 516 21.65 -5.48 -0.35
CA ARG A 516 21.75 -5.02 -1.75
C ARG A 516 23.19 -4.98 -2.26
N GLY A 517 24.16 -4.58 -1.43
CA GLY A 517 25.58 -4.50 -1.77
C GLY A 517 26.32 -5.83 -1.74
N GLY A 518 25.75 -6.87 -1.12
CA GLY A 518 26.33 -8.20 -0.98
C GLY A 518 26.01 -9.17 -2.13
N GLN A 519 25.16 -8.79 -3.09
CA GLN A 519 24.95 -9.57 -4.30
C GLN A 519 26.07 -9.29 -5.30
N PRO A 520 26.84 -10.31 -5.74
CA PRO A 520 27.82 -10.10 -6.80
C PRO A 520 27.09 -9.58 -8.04
N LEU A 521 27.57 -8.45 -8.59
CA LEU A 521 27.17 -7.97 -9.92
C LEU A 521 27.44 -9.11 -10.90
N THR A 522 26.39 -9.82 -11.30
CA THR A 522 26.48 -10.74 -12.42
C THR A 522 26.72 -9.90 -13.67
N SER A 523 27.98 -9.90 -14.11
CA SER A 523 28.40 -9.32 -15.37
C SER A 523 27.58 -9.93 -16.51
N SER A 524 26.91 -9.05 -17.26
CA SER A 524 26.48 -9.15 -18.66
C SER A 524 26.57 -10.51 -19.36
#